data_AF-A0A2H3CGK9-F1
#
_entry.id   AF-A0A2H3CGK9-F1
#
_cell.length_a   1.000
_cell.length_b   1.000
_cell.length_c   1.000
_cell.angle_alpha   90.00
_cell.angle_beta   90.00
_cell.angle_gamma   90.00
#
_symmetry.space_group_name_H-M   'P 1'
#
loop_
_entity.id
_entity.type
_entity.pdbx_description
1 polymer ?
#
loop_
_entity_poly.entity_id
_entity_poly.type
_entity_poly.pdbx_seq_one_letter_code
_entity_poly.pdbx_strand_id
1 'polypeptide(L)'
;RLTRPRKIEGKEVSVPIKTFVSFDFKDWLAGLLSRSGFEESMDAAWTGGANLEMRDIFDGQILREFKGPDGLHFSIGNGEGRYVFSLGCDFFNPHGNKQAGKKKSIGILSLVCLNLPPDLRYKPENMFLAGIIP
;
A
#
# COMPACT_ATOMS: atom_id res chain seq x y z
N ARG A 1 -2.72 28.60 -7.11
CA ARG A 1 -1.98 27.97 -8.24
C ARG A 1 -1.09 26.89 -7.62
N LEU A 2 -1.09 25.65 -8.11
CA LEU A 2 -0.31 24.53 -7.53
C LEU A 2 1.06 24.35 -8.20
N THR A 3 1.25 25.02 -9.34
CA THR A 3 2.48 25.02 -10.11
C THR A 3 3.03 26.44 -10.30
N ARG A 4 4.32 26.53 -10.60
CA ARG A 4 5.03 27.75 -10.98
C ARG A 4 5.77 27.53 -12.31
N PRO A 5 5.93 28.56 -13.15
CA PRO A 5 6.77 28.45 -14.34
C PRO A 5 8.24 28.28 -13.93
N ARG A 6 8.99 27.47 -14.68
CA ARG A 6 10.44 27.29 -14.55
C ARG A 6 11.04 27.17 -15.96
N LYS A 7 12.14 27.85 -16.23
CA LYS A 7 12.90 27.63 -17.48
C LYS A 7 13.82 26.42 -17.31
N ILE A 8 13.64 25.42 -18.16
CA ILE A 8 14.52 24.24 -18.28
C ILE A 8 14.93 24.15 -19.75
N GLU A 9 16.23 24.18 -20.05
CA GLU A 9 16.77 24.14 -21.42
C GLU A 9 16.14 25.19 -22.36
N GLY A 10 15.91 26.40 -21.86
CA GLY A 10 15.31 27.50 -22.63
C GLY A 10 13.80 27.40 -22.84
N LYS A 11 13.15 26.29 -22.47
CA LYS A 11 11.69 26.11 -22.50
C LYS A 11 11.07 26.44 -21.16
N GLU A 12 9.94 27.15 -21.19
CA GLU A 12 9.15 27.38 -19.97
C GLU A 12 8.25 26.17 -19.70
N VAL A 13 8.44 25.55 -18.53
CA VAL A 13 7.66 24.40 -18.08
C VAL A 13 6.99 24.69 -16.74
N SER A 14 5.78 24.17 -16.57
CA SER A 14 5.01 24.28 -15.32
C SER A 14 5.50 23.19 -14.35
N VAL A 15 6.07 23.59 -13.20
CA VAL A 15 6.56 22.66 -12.18
C VAL A 15 5.79 22.81 -10.87
N PRO A 16 5.66 21.75 -10.04
CA PRO A 16 5.01 21.85 -8.73
C PRO A 16 5.64 22.94 -7.84
N ILE A 17 4.82 23.66 -7.07
CA ILE A 17 5.32 24.61 -6.05
C ILE A 17 5.91 23.85 -4.86
N LYS A 18 5.28 22.75 -4.47
CA LYS A 18 5.72 21.86 -3.40
C LYS A 18 5.65 20.43 -3.90
N THR A 19 6.76 19.70 -3.81
CA THR A 19 6.83 18.28 -4.16
C THR A 19 6.47 17.45 -2.94
N PHE A 20 5.79 16.32 -3.18
CA PHE A 20 5.67 15.26 -2.18
C PHE A 20 7.02 14.54 -2.11
N VAL A 21 7.53 14.33 -0.89
CA VAL A 21 8.69 13.46 -0.67
C VAL A 21 8.13 12.06 -0.48
N SER A 22 8.32 11.21 -1.47
CA SER A 22 7.93 9.81 -1.40
C SER A 22 8.98 8.99 -0.66
N PHE A 23 8.53 8.04 0.15
CA PHE A 23 9.39 6.97 0.64
C PHE A 23 9.62 5.95 -0.48
N ASP A 24 10.80 5.36 -0.53
CA ASP A 24 11.07 4.30 -1.48
C ASP A 24 10.34 3.02 -1.06
N PHE A 25 9.64 2.39 -2.00
CA PHE A 25 8.87 1.18 -1.74
C PHE A 25 9.76 0.00 -1.37
N LYS A 26 10.93 -0.13 -2.01
CA LYS A 26 11.87 -1.22 -1.74
C LYS A 26 12.49 -1.06 -0.36
N ASP A 27 12.85 0.16 0.02
CA ASP A 27 13.36 0.45 1.37
C ASP A 27 12.30 0.12 2.44
N TRP A 28 11.04 0.51 2.20
CA TRP A 28 9.95 0.17 3.10
C TRP A 28 9.72 -1.35 3.20
N LEU A 29 9.69 -2.06 2.07
CA LEU A 29 9.51 -3.52 2.05
C LEU A 29 10.69 -4.25 2.69
N ALA A 30 11.91 -3.82 2.42
CA ALA A 30 13.12 -4.35 3.06
C ALA A 30 13.10 -4.12 4.57
N GLY A 31 12.65 -2.95 5.01
CA GLY A 31 12.43 -2.64 6.42
C GLY A 31 11.37 -3.55 7.07
N LEU A 32 10.33 -3.92 6.32
CA LEU A 32 9.30 -4.86 6.79
C LEU A 32 9.87 -6.28 6.97
N LEU A 33 10.62 -6.76 5.97
CA LEU A 33 11.26 -8.08 5.97
C LEU A 33 12.38 -8.21 7.00
N SER A 34 13.09 -7.12 7.28
CA SER A 34 14.19 -7.11 8.26
C SER A 34 13.72 -7.22 9.72
N ARG A 35 12.41 -7.23 9.97
CA ARG A 35 11.86 -7.34 11.33
C ARG A 35 11.70 -8.80 11.70
N SER A 36 12.27 -9.16 12.85
CA SER A 36 12.18 -10.52 13.39
C SER A 36 10.74 -11.05 13.40
N GLY A 37 10.52 -12.21 12.79
CA GLY A 37 9.22 -12.88 12.76
C GLY A 37 8.24 -12.37 11.69
N PHE A 38 8.55 -11.27 11.00
CA PHE A 38 7.62 -10.70 10.02
C PHE A 38 7.59 -11.52 8.73
N GLU A 39 8.75 -11.92 8.22
CA GLU A 39 8.82 -12.73 7.00
C GLU A 39 8.12 -14.08 7.20
N GLU A 40 8.40 -14.79 8.30
CA GLU A 40 7.76 -16.05 8.63
C GLU A 40 6.24 -15.89 8.82
N SER A 41 5.82 -14.80 9.47
CA SER A 41 4.39 -14.50 9.63
C SER A 41 3.70 -14.19 8.31
N MET A 42 4.39 -13.51 7.38
CA MET A 42 3.85 -13.17 6.08
C MET A 42 3.77 -14.39 5.14
N ASP A 43 4.74 -15.30 5.22
CA ASP A 43 4.73 -16.55 4.47
C ASP A 43 3.64 -17.50 4.97
N ALA A 44 3.41 -17.53 6.29
CA ALA A 44 2.36 -18.33 6.91
C ALA A 44 0.94 -17.97 6.40
N ALA A 45 0.71 -16.76 5.90
CA ALA A 45 -0.58 -16.32 5.36
C ALA A 45 -1.10 -17.24 4.24
N TRP A 46 -0.21 -17.86 3.45
CA TRP A 46 -0.58 -18.79 2.37
C TRP A 46 -0.94 -20.19 2.85
N THR A 47 -0.61 -20.53 4.09
CA THR A 47 -0.75 -21.90 4.63
C THR A 47 -2.08 -22.12 5.35
N GLY A 48 -2.94 -21.11 5.41
CA GLY A 48 -4.25 -21.19 6.04
C GLY A 48 -5.12 -22.29 5.42
N GLY A 49 -5.60 -23.21 6.26
CA GLY A 49 -6.53 -24.26 5.85
C GLY A 49 -7.93 -23.72 5.56
N ALA A 50 -8.75 -24.51 4.86
CA ALA A 50 -10.16 -24.19 4.66
C ALA A 50 -10.93 -24.25 6.00
N ASN A 51 -11.00 -23.13 6.68
CA ASN A 51 -11.80 -22.98 7.89
C ASN A 51 -13.29 -22.86 7.52
N LEU A 52 -14.17 -23.38 8.38
CA LEU A 52 -15.62 -23.16 8.27
C LEU A 52 -15.98 -21.68 8.43
N GLU A 53 -15.13 -20.92 9.11
CA GLU A 53 -15.25 -19.48 9.35
C GLU A 53 -14.09 -18.76 8.68
N MET A 54 -14.40 -17.78 7.83
CA MET A 54 -13.40 -16.91 7.24
C MET A 54 -12.94 -15.88 8.28
N ARG A 55 -11.65 -15.87 8.58
CA ARG A 55 -11.01 -14.97 9.57
C ARG A 55 -10.17 -13.89 8.90
N ASP A 56 -9.65 -14.17 7.72
CA ASP A 56 -8.83 -13.24 6.97
C ASP A 56 -9.10 -13.28 5.46
N ILE A 57 -8.60 -12.28 4.73
CA ILE A 57 -8.72 -12.20 3.26
C ILE A 57 -8.12 -13.42 2.55
N PHE A 58 -7.09 -14.05 3.12
CA PHE A 58 -6.46 -15.27 2.59
C PHE A 58 -7.40 -16.49 2.62
N ASP A 59 -8.45 -16.48 3.45
CA ASP A 59 -9.49 -17.51 3.42
C ASP A 59 -10.45 -17.35 2.22
N GLY A 60 -10.40 -16.20 1.55
CA GLY A 60 -11.23 -15.85 0.41
C GLY A 60 -10.90 -16.68 -0.83
N GLN A 61 -11.94 -17.03 -1.60
CA GLN A 61 -11.79 -17.82 -2.83
C GLN A 61 -10.76 -17.20 -3.79
N ILE A 62 -10.79 -15.88 -3.97
CA ILE A 62 -9.89 -15.17 -4.90
C ILE A 62 -8.44 -15.49 -4.60
N LEU A 63 -7.99 -15.42 -3.34
CA LEU A 63 -6.59 -15.66 -2.98
C LEU A 63 -6.23 -17.14 -2.94
N ARG A 64 -7.16 -18.03 -2.55
CA ARG A 64 -6.94 -19.49 -2.55
C ARG A 64 -6.84 -20.10 -3.95
N GLU A 65 -7.41 -19.43 -4.94
CA GLU A 65 -7.40 -19.86 -6.33
C GLU A 65 -6.52 -18.96 -7.20
N PHE A 66 -5.81 -17.99 -6.60
CA PHE A 66 -5.03 -17.02 -7.34
C PHE A 66 -3.83 -17.70 -8.00
N LYS A 67 -3.77 -17.63 -9.33
CA LYS A 67 -2.70 -18.23 -10.12
C LYS A 67 -1.70 -17.18 -10.58
N GLY A 68 -0.43 -17.56 -10.55
CA GLY A 68 0.65 -16.78 -11.15
C GLY A 68 0.64 -16.87 -12.69
N PRO A 69 1.53 -16.11 -13.36
CA PRO A 69 1.70 -16.19 -14.82
C PRO A 69 2.10 -17.57 -15.34
N ASP A 70 2.65 -18.43 -14.47
CA ASP A 70 3.02 -19.82 -14.73
C ASP A 70 1.83 -20.80 -14.63
N GLY A 71 0.65 -20.31 -14.25
CA GLY A 71 -0.56 -21.12 -14.05
C GLY A 71 -0.58 -21.93 -12.74
N LEU A 72 0.48 -21.85 -11.94
CA LEU A 72 0.54 -22.44 -10.60
C LEU A 72 -0.12 -21.51 -9.58
N HIS A 73 -0.47 -22.03 -8.41
CA HIS A 73 -0.98 -21.20 -7.33
C HIS A 73 0.10 -20.17 -6.94
N PHE A 74 -0.29 -18.91 -6.77
CA PHE A 74 0.64 -17.78 -6.61
C PHE A 74 1.57 -17.92 -5.40
N SER A 75 1.14 -18.64 -4.36
CA SER A 75 1.99 -18.93 -3.19
C SER A 75 3.21 -19.80 -3.49
N ILE A 76 3.27 -20.47 -4.64
CA ILE A 76 4.40 -21.30 -5.04
C ILE A 76 5.53 -20.37 -5.52
N GLY A 77 6.40 -20.01 -4.57
CA GLY A 77 7.48 -19.04 -4.75
C GLY A 77 8.84 -19.60 -5.13
N ASN A 78 9.09 -20.91 -4.98
CA ASN A 78 10.41 -21.53 -5.19
C ASN A 78 11.56 -20.80 -4.45
N GLY A 79 11.31 -20.32 -3.23
CA GLY A 79 12.26 -19.53 -2.44
C GLY A 79 12.07 -18.01 -2.53
N GLU A 80 11.12 -17.52 -3.33
CA GLU A 80 10.71 -16.12 -3.37
C GLU A 80 9.56 -15.82 -2.40
N GLY A 81 9.59 -14.65 -1.76
CA GLY A 81 8.47 -14.11 -1.00
C GLY A 81 7.30 -13.74 -1.92
N ARG A 82 6.09 -14.22 -1.60
CA ARG A 82 4.86 -13.97 -2.36
C ARG A 82 3.94 -13.07 -1.56
N TYR A 83 3.92 -11.78 -1.87
CA TYR A 83 3.17 -10.80 -1.08
C TYR A 83 2.00 -10.21 -1.87
N VAL A 84 0.86 -10.04 -1.18
CA VAL A 84 -0.34 -9.39 -1.67
C VAL A 84 -0.46 -8.03 -0.99
N PHE A 85 -0.69 -6.98 -1.77
CA PHE A 85 -0.87 -5.64 -1.24
C PHE A 85 -2.27 -5.12 -1.53
N SER A 86 -2.87 -4.44 -0.55
CA SER A 86 -4.06 -3.62 -0.76
C SER A 86 -3.64 -2.19 -1.04
N LEU A 87 -4.19 -1.59 -2.10
CA LEU A 87 -4.04 -0.15 -2.41
C LEU A 87 -5.30 0.59 -1.98
N GLY A 88 -5.16 1.41 -0.94
CA GLY A 88 -6.21 2.32 -0.47
C GLY A 88 -6.08 3.70 -1.11
N CYS A 89 -7.20 4.26 -1.53
CA CYS A 89 -7.33 5.65 -1.97
C CYS A 89 -8.46 6.31 -1.18
N ASP A 90 -8.15 7.34 -0.38
CA ASP A 90 -9.14 8.05 0.44
C ASP A 90 -8.98 9.56 0.31
N PHE A 91 -10.10 10.27 0.24
CA PHE A 91 -10.16 11.72 0.13
C PHE A 91 -10.86 12.33 1.34
N PHE A 92 -10.18 13.24 2.01
CA PHE A 92 -10.72 13.91 3.18
C PHE A 92 -10.47 15.41 3.16
N ASN A 93 -11.23 16.13 3.99
CA ASN A 93 -10.99 17.54 4.22
C ASN A 93 -9.93 17.72 5.32
N PRO A 94 -8.72 18.21 5.01
CA PRO A 94 -7.66 18.40 6.01
C PRO A 94 -8.03 19.45 7.08
N HIS A 95 -9.06 20.26 6.85
CA HIS A 95 -9.56 21.25 7.80
C HIS A 95 -10.76 20.75 8.62
N GLY A 96 -11.15 19.48 8.45
CA GLY A 96 -12.33 18.88 9.04
C GLY A 96 -13.64 19.31 8.37
N ASN A 97 -14.68 18.50 8.55
CA ASN A 97 -15.98 18.71 7.94
C ASN A 97 -16.87 19.59 8.84
N LYS A 98 -16.71 20.92 8.73
CA LYS A 98 -17.58 21.91 9.39
C LYS A 98 -18.50 22.58 8.36
N GLN A 99 -19.76 22.82 8.72
CA GLN A 99 -20.77 23.40 7.81
C GLN A 99 -20.36 24.78 7.24
N ALA A 100 -19.72 25.62 8.05
CA ALA A 100 -19.12 26.90 7.64
C ALA A 100 -17.59 26.83 7.42
N GLY A 101 -17.02 25.63 7.35
CA GLY A 101 -15.58 25.42 7.22
C GLY A 101 -15.07 25.53 5.78
N LYS A 102 -13.76 25.69 5.62
CA LYS A 102 -13.10 25.63 4.31
C LYS A 102 -13.31 24.23 3.72
N LYS A 103 -13.83 24.16 2.49
CA LYS A 103 -13.96 22.91 1.74
C LYS A 103 -12.69 22.69 0.92
N LYS A 104 -11.89 21.72 1.34
CA LYS A 104 -10.74 21.19 0.62
C LYS A 104 -10.85 19.68 0.58
N SER A 105 -10.33 19.06 -0.47
CA SER A 105 -10.24 17.61 -0.59
C SER A 105 -8.78 17.31 -0.88
N ILE A 106 -8.18 16.43 -0.08
CA ILE A 106 -6.84 15.90 -0.31
C ILE A 106 -6.98 14.39 -0.32
N GLY A 107 -6.38 13.75 -1.33
CA GLY A 107 -6.34 12.29 -1.43
C GLY A 107 -5.05 11.73 -0.84
N ILE A 108 -5.15 10.56 -0.21
CA ILE A 108 -4.02 9.71 0.17
C ILE A 108 -4.09 8.41 -0.62
N LEU A 109 -2.96 8.00 -1.17
CA LEU A 109 -2.72 6.65 -1.69
C LEU A 109 -1.86 5.90 -0.68
N SER A 110 -2.35 4.77 -0.17
CA SER A 110 -1.64 3.95 0.83
C SER A 110 -1.60 2.49 0.42
N LEU A 111 -0.50 1.80 0.76
CA LEU A 111 -0.36 0.37 0.60
C LEU A 111 -0.31 -0.32 1.97
N VAL A 112 -0.92 -1.50 2.04
CA VAL A 112 -0.86 -2.41 3.19
C VAL A 112 -0.47 -3.80 2.69
N CYS A 113 0.52 -4.42 3.34
CA CYS A 113 0.87 -5.82 3.09
C CYS A 113 -0.19 -6.72 3.75
N LEU A 114 -1.01 -7.38 2.93
CA LEU A 114 -2.09 -8.23 3.42
C LEU A 114 -1.56 -9.53 4.03
N ASN A 115 -0.33 -9.94 3.73
CA ASN A 115 0.27 -11.12 4.35
C ASN A 115 0.52 -10.95 5.86
N LEU A 116 0.65 -9.71 6.36
CA LEU A 116 0.75 -9.48 7.79
C LEU A 116 -0.58 -9.83 8.49
N PRO A 117 -0.58 -10.31 9.73
CA PRO A 117 -1.81 -10.53 10.50
C PRO A 117 -2.69 -9.27 10.60
N PRO A 118 -4.03 -9.40 10.69
CA PRO A 118 -4.95 -8.27 10.77
C PRO A 118 -4.62 -7.24 11.87
N ASP A 119 -4.12 -7.69 13.02
CA ASP A 119 -3.72 -6.85 14.15
C ASP A 119 -2.42 -6.06 13.90
N LEU A 120 -1.62 -6.46 12.89
CA LEU A 120 -0.39 -5.78 12.51
C LEU A 120 -0.53 -4.95 11.24
N ARG A 121 -1.24 -5.44 10.22
CA ARG A 121 -1.16 -4.86 8.86
C ARG A 121 -1.62 -3.40 8.76
N TYR A 122 -2.57 -2.96 9.60
CA TYR A 122 -3.09 -1.59 9.61
C TYR A 122 -2.44 -0.67 10.64
N LYS A 123 -1.41 -1.12 11.35
CA LYS A 123 -0.65 -0.24 12.22
C LYS A 123 0.10 0.80 11.38
N PRO A 124 0.13 2.09 11.77
CA PRO A 124 0.77 3.14 10.97
C PRO A 124 2.21 2.84 10.55
N GLU A 125 2.99 2.17 11.41
CA GLU A 125 4.37 1.75 11.12
C GLU A 125 4.50 0.65 10.04
N ASN A 126 3.40 -0.02 9.71
CA ASN A 126 3.32 -1.09 8.70
C ASN A 126 2.57 -0.64 7.43
N MET A 127 2.12 0.62 7.36
CA MET A 127 1.48 1.17 6.18
C MET A 127 2.49 1.96 5.36
N PHE A 128 2.39 1.88 4.04
CA PHE A 128 3.21 2.67 3.13
C PHE A 128 2.40 3.81 2.52
N LEU A 129 2.88 5.04 2.64
CA LEU A 129 2.29 6.20 1.97
C LEU A 129 2.82 6.29 0.54
N ALA A 130 2.05 5.75 -0.41
CA ALA A 130 2.40 5.72 -1.82
C ALA A 130 2.27 7.08 -2.50
N GLY A 131 1.37 7.95 -2.03
CA GLY A 131 1.20 9.26 -2.63
C GLY A 131 0.17 10.16 -1.96
N ILE A 132 0.19 11.43 -2.35
CA ILE A 132 -0.78 12.46 -1.96
C ILE A 132 -1.34 13.11 -3.23
N ILE A 133 -2.66 13.22 -3.31
CA ILE A 133 -3.40 13.86 -4.41
C ILE A 133 -3.86 15.24 -3.93
N PRO A 134 -3.32 16.35 -4.49
CA PRO A 134 -3.64 17.72 -4.08
C PRO A 134 -5.02 18.25 -4.48
#